data_AF-A0A7W9T6T1-F1
#
_entry.id   AF-A0A7W9T6T1-F1
#
_cell.length_a   1.000
_cell.length_b   1.000
_cell.length_c   1.000
_cell.angle_alpha   90.00
_cell.angle_beta   90.00
_cell.angle_gamma   90.00
#
_symmetry.space_group_name_H-M   'P 1'
#
loop_
_entity.id
_entity.type
_entity.pdbx_description
1 polymer ?
#
loop_
_entity_poly.entity_id
_entity_poly.type
_entity_poly.pdbx_seq_one_letter_code
_entity_poly.pdbx_strand_id
1 'polypeptide(L)'
;MLIQLVSVEEAAGRANEVMALVKDHLEADDPRRVRLALRLRPIISGDLTTSDRDLMARALDAAYSSLDDELARVRSLRNILWAATVLVVIGVVNLALYGWFSPSSLSLCFSPQGGSGDTVTVVCPTAEYHNQPADTDPSRLAGATDILTVEIAGLAGAALTVIASLRRIRGTDSPYMLPLASAVLKLPTGALSAFLGLLLIRGAFVPGLSDLDSRAQVLAWAAAFGAAQHLVTRLVDDRAQMTLSEVGNTTGAVIDPEKLAVKEGPPASAAGSPNGAGPHDEPHAPDGDGEPVPDSGSPHRRSGT
;
A
#
# COMPACT_ATOMS: atom_id res chain seq x y z
N MET A 1 13.63 7.80 -36.44
CA MET A 1 14.91 7.89 -37.21
C MET A 1 15.16 6.78 -38.26
N LEU A 2 15.26 5.48 -37.89
CA LEU A 2 15.78 4.39 -38.77
C LEU A 2 15.24 4.33 -40.22
N ILE A 3 13.94 4.56 -40.46
CA ILE A 3 13.32 4.47 -41.80
C ILE A 3 13.98 5.39 -42.85
N GLN A 4 14.60 6.49 -42.45
CA GLN A 4 15.27 7.39 -43.40
C GLN A 4 16.55 6.78 -44.01
N LEU A 5 17.17 5.80 -43.36
CA LEU A 5 18.41 5.12 -43.77
C LEU A 5 18.20 3.85 -44.61
N VAL A 6 16.94 3.45 -44.83
CA VAL A 6 16.52 2.16 -45.43
C VAL A 6 16.25 2.31 -46.93
N SER A 7 16.30 1.21 -47.72
CA SER A 7 16.00 1.25 -49.17
C SER A 7 14.56 1.71 -49.47
N VAL A 8 14.24 2.06 -50.72
CA VAL A 8 12.87 2.46 -51.10
C VAL A 8 11.93 1.26 -51.04
N GLU A 9 12.40 0.10 -51.51
CA GLU A 9 11.70 -1.18 -51.50
C GLU A 9 11.46 -1.68 -50.07
N GLU A 10 12.48 -1.65 -49.20
CA GLU A 10 12.35 -2.06 -47.80
C GLU A 10 11.42 -1.13 -47.00
N ALA A 11 11.46 0.19 -47.28
CA ALA A 11 10.57 1.15 -46.64
C ALA A 11 9.10 0.95 -47.07
N ALA A 12 8.85 0.59 -48.32
CA ALA A 12 7.52 0.20 -48.80
C ALA A 12 7.04 -1.11 -48.14
N GLY A 13 7.92 -2.10 -48.01
CA GLY A 13 7.61 -3.38 -47.34
C GLY A 13 7.18 -3.21 -45.87
N ARG A 14 7.81 -2.29 -45.13
CA ARG A 14 7.46 -2.00 -43.73
C ARG A 14 6.29 -1.04 -43.53
N ALA A 15 5.68 -0.49 -44.59
CA ALA A 15 4.60 0.50 -44.47
C ALA A 15 3.38 -0.02 -43.67
N ASN A 16 3.08 -1.33 -43.75
CA ASN A 16 2.03 -1.96 -42.94
C ASN A 16 2.39 -2.07 -41.44
N GLU A 17 3.65 -2.37 -41.13
CA GLU A 17 4.17 -2.44 -39.75
C GLU A 17 4.11 -1.06 -39.09
N VAL A 18 4.54 -0.02 -39.81
CA VAL A 18 4.42 1.38 -39.38
C VAL A 18 2.95 1.79 -39.20
N MET A 19 2.07 1.40 -40.12
CA MET A 19 0.63 1.69 -40.00
C MET A 19 -0.01 1.00 -38.78
N ALA A 20 0.41 -0.22 -38.43
CA ALA A 20 -0.07 -0.90 -37.23
C ALA A 20 0.33 -0.12 -35.97
N LEU A 21 1.62 0.16 -35.77
CA LEU A 21 2.11 0.88 -34.59
C LEU A 21 1.52 2.30 -34.48
N VAL A 22 1.34 3.00 -35.61
CA VAL A 22 0.66 4.31 -35.66
C VAL A 22 -0.84 4.21 -35.33
N LYS A 23 -1.50 3.10 -35.67
CA LYS A 23 -2.91 2.86 -35.28
C LYS A 23 -3.09 2.52 -33.81
N ASP A 24 -2.09 1.91 -33.19
CA ASP A 24 -2.15 1.46 -31.80
C ASP A 24 -1.76 2.56 -30.80
N HIS A 25 -1.08 3.64 -31.23
CA HIS A 25 -0.55 4.70 -30.34
C HIS A 25 -0.95 6.15 -30.71
N LEU A 26 -1.58 6.42 -31.85
CA LEU A 26 -2.15 7.75 -32.15
C LEU A 26 -3.67 7.71 -32.14
N GLU A 27 -4.34 8.79 -31.72
CA GLU A 27 -5.79 8.94 -31.80
C GLU A 27 -6.30 8.81 -33.25
N ALA A 28 -7.56 8.40 -33.41
CA ALA A 28 -8.17 8.13 -34.73
C ALA A 28 -8.12 9.32 -35.70
N ASP A 29 -8.27 10.54 -35.16
CA ASP A 29 -8.36 11.79 -35.91
C ASP A 29 -7.02 12.51 -36.11
N ASP A 30 -5.88 11.95 -35.66
CA ASP A 30 -4.58 12.59 -35.87
C ASP A 30 -4.30 12.77 -37.38
N PRO A 31 -4.00 14.00 -37.85
CA PRO A 31 -3.87 14.28 -39.28
C PRO A 31 -2.70 13.55 -39.93
N ARG A 32 -1.72 13.03 -39.17
CA ARG A 32 -0.62 12.18 -39.64
C ARG A 32 -1.11 10.75 -39.85
N ARG A 33 -1.87 10.19 -38.90
CA ARG A 33 -2.52 8.86 -39.00
C ARG A 33 -3.45 8.81 -40.21
N VAL A 34 -4.34 9.79 -40.34
CA VAL A 34 -5.30 9.88 -41.47
C VAL A 34 -4.57 10.03 -42.81
N ARG A 35 -3.60 10.94 -42.91
CA ARG A 35 -2.85 11.19 -44.17
C ARG A 35 -2.00 9.99 -44.59
N LEU A 36 -1.39 9.28 -43.63
CA LEU A 36 -0.64 8.06 -43.91
C LEU A 36 -1.56 6.92 -44.35
N ALA A 37 -2.74 6.77 -43.74
CA ALA A 37 -3.72 5.76 -44.14
C ALA A 37 -4.20 5.94 -45.60
N LEU A 38 -4.31 7.20 -46.06
CA LEU A 38 -4.66 7.52 -47.45
C LEU A 38 -3.54 7.18 -48.46
N ARG A 39 -2.26 7.38 -48.11
CA ARG A 39 -1.11 7.05 -48.99
C ARG A 39 -0.60 5.61 -48.85
N LEU A 40 -1.07 4.85 -47.86
CA LEU A 40 -0.65 3.47 -47.58
C LEU A 40 -0.76 2.53 -48.79
N ARG A 41 -1.88 2.57 -49.52
CA ARG A 41 -2.06 1.74 -50.74
C ARG A 41 -1.03 2.09 -51.83
N PRO A 42 -0.90 3.36 -52.29
CA PRO A 42 0.17 3.79 -53.20
C PRO A 42 1.57 3.32 -52.79
N ILE A 43 1.95 3.52 -51.53
CA ILE A 43 3.26 3.14 -50.98
C ILE A 43 3.52 1.64 -51.15
N ILE A 44 2.55 0.79 -50.79
CA ILE A 44 2.67 -0.68 -50.90
C ILE A 44 2.75 -1.13 -52.38
N SER A 45 2.10 -0.41 -53.30
CA SER A 45 2.22 -0.65 -54.75
C SER A 45 3.52 -0.11 -55.37
N GLY A 46 4.44 0.45 -54.59
CA GLY A 46 5.74 0.96 -55.06
C GLY A 46 5.77 2.44 -55.43
N ASP A 47 4.63 3.16 -55.36
CA ASP A 47 4.56 4.63 -55.50
C ASP A 47 4.99 5.32 -54.20
N LEU A 48 6.22 5.05 -53.74
CA LEU A 48 6.78 5.63 -52.52
C LEU A 48 7.60 6.89 -52.85
N THR A 49 7.02 8.08 -52.61
CA THR A 49 7.76 9.33 -52.77
C THR A 49 8.65 9.64 -51.56
N THR A 50 9.61 10.55 -51.73
CA THR A 50 10.39 11.11 -50.61
C THR A 50 9.52 11.82 -49.57
N SER A 51 8.41 12.43 -50.00
CA SER A 51 7.42 13.06 -49.11
C SER A 51 6.66 12.04 -48.25
N ASP A 52 6.30 10.89 -48.84
CA ASP A 52 5.68 9.77 -48.12
C ASP A 52 6.63 9.13 -47.12
N ARG A 53 7.92 9.01 -47.45
CA ARG A 53 8.97 8.56 -46.51
C ARG A 53 9.09 9.50 -45.30
N ASP A 54 9.04 10.81 -45.52
CA ASP A 54 9.08 11.83 -44.47
C ASP A 54 7.77 11.89 -43.66
N LEU A 55 6.62 11.59 -44.28
CA LEU A 55 5.35 11.37 -43.58
C LEU A 55 5.38 10.11 -42.69
N MET A 56 5.87 8.98 -43.20
CA MET A 56 6.07 7.75 -42.41
C MET A 56 7.02 7.99 -41.25
N ALA A 57 8.14 8.67 -41.48
CA ALA A 57 9.11 9.00 -40.44
C ALA A 57 8.47 9.82 -39.32
N ARG A 58 7.73 10.90 -39.64
CA ARG A 58 7.08 11.76 -38.62
C ARG A 58 5.85 11.15 -37.95
N ALA A 59 5.13 10.25 -38.62
CA ALA A 59 4.05 9.50 -37.98
C ALA A 59 4.61 8.47 -36.98
N LEU A 60 5.69 7.78 -37.35
CA LEU A 60 6.39 6.83 -36.48
C LEU A 60 7.07 7.51 -35.28
N ASP A 61 7.70 8.67 -35.48
CA ASP A 61 8.30 9.47 -34.41
C ASP A 61 7.25 9.88 -33.36
N ALA A 62 6.05 10.29 -33.82
CA ALA A 62 4.93 10.61 -32.94
C ALA A 62 4.35 9.39 -32.19
N ALA A 63 4.37 8.21 -32.81
CA ALA A 63 3.97 6.97 -32.15
C ALA A 63 4.97 6.57 -31.06
N TYR A 64 6.28 6.75 -31.31
CA TYR A 64 7.30 6.54 -30.30
C TYR A 64 7.26 7.59 -29.18
N SER A 65 6.99 8.87 -29.45
CA SER A 65 6.87 9.87 -28.38
C SER A 65 5.68 9.58 -27.45
N SER A 66 4.54 9.14 -28.00
CA SER A 66 3.39 8.69 -27.21
C SER A 66 3.76 7.51 -26.29
N LEU A 67 4.44 6.49 -26.84
CA LEU A 67 4.93 5.35 -26.06
C LEU A 67 5.97 5.77 -25.00
N ASP A 68 6.84 6.74 -25.31
CA ASP A 68 7.83 7.26 -24.37
C ASP A 68 7.20 8.03 -23.19
N ASP A 69 6.06 8.70 -23.38
CA ASP A 69 5.29 9.36 -22.31
C ASP A 69 4.64 8.35 -21.36
N GLU A 70 4.09 7.24 -21.88
CA GLU A 70 3.61 6.13 -21.05
C GLU A 70 4.77 5.50 -20.24
N LEU A 71 5.90 5.24 -20.91
CA LEU A 71 7.09 4.71 -20.29
C LEU A 71 7.76 5.69 -19.32
N ALA A 72 7.61 7.02 -19.50
CA ALA A 72 8.12 8.03 -18.57
C ALA A 72 7.44 7.92 -17.20
N ARG A 73 6.13 7.67 -17.16
CA ARG A 73 5.38 7.41 -15.92
C ARG A 73 5.86 6.14 -15.21
N VAL A 74 6.24 5.12 -15.98
CA VAL A 74 6.85 3.89 -15.45
C VAL A 74 8.27 4.13 -14.92
N ARG A 75 9.08 4.95 -15.60
CA ARG A 75 10.44 5.33 -15.17
C ARG A 75 10.41 6.13 -13.85
N SER A 76 9.51 7.08 -13.69
CA SER A 76 9.38 7.88 -12.47
C SER A 76 8.91 7.03 -11.28
N LEU A 77 7.88 6.20 -11.46
CA LEU A 77 7.42 5.24 -10.44
C LEU A 77 8.54 4.29 -10.01
N ARG A 78 9.31 3.74 -10.97
CA ARG A 78 10.49 2.91 -10.68
C ARG A 78 11.55 3.66 -9.87
N ASN A 79 11.79 4.94 -10.18
CA ASN A 79 12.76 5.77 -9.47
C ASN A 79 12.32 6.07 -8.02
N ILE A 80 11.04 6.37 -7.82
CA ILE A 80 10.43 6.57 -6.49
C ILE A 80 10.53 5.29 -5.66
N LEU A 81 10.22 4.12 -6.25
CA LEU A 81 10.36 2.82 -5.57
C LEU A 81 11.82 2.53 -5.17
N TRP A 82 12.80 2.87 -6.01
CA TRP A 82 14.22 2.74 -5.65
C TRP A 82 14.64 3.72 -4.56
N ALA A 83 14.22 4.99 -4.61
CA ALA A 83 14.51 5.97 -3.58
C ALA A 83 13.91 5.55 -2.22
N ALA A 84 12.66 5.07 -2.20
CA ALA A 84 12.04 4.51 -1.00
C ALA A 84 12.78 3.25 -0.50
N THR A 85 13.21 2.36 -1.41
CA THR A 85 13.99 1.16 -1.04
C THR A 85 15.30 1.54 -0.37
N VAL A 86 16.05 2.49 -0.95
CA VAL A 86 17.31 2.99 -0.38
C VAL A 86 17.08 3.66 0.98
N LEU A 87 16.02 4.46 1.12
CA LEU A 87 15.67 5.11 2.40
C LEU A 87 15.37 4.08 3.49
N VAL A 88 14.57 3.04 3.22
CA VAL A 88 14.27 2.00 4.21
C VAL A 88 15.51 1.14 4.51
N VAL A 89 16.34 0.81 3.51
CA VAL A 89 17.63 0.12 3.75
C VAL A 89 18.53 0.95 4.66
N ILE A 90 18.63 2.27 4.43
CA ILE A 90 19.38 3.17 5.31
C ILE A 90 18.80 3.16 6.73
N GLY A 91 17.47 3.17 6.89
CA GLY A 91 16.80 3.04 8.19
C GLY A 91 17.17 1.77 8.94
N VAL A 92 17.06 0.61 8.27
CA VAL A 92 17.44 -0.71 8.81
C VAL A 92 18.93 -0.77 9.17
N VAL A 93 19.82 -0.31 8.28
CA VAL A 93 21.27 -0.29 8.56
C VAL A 93 21.61 0.61 9.75
N ASN A 94 20.96 1.77 9.89
CA ASN A 94 21.16 2.64 11.07
C ASN A 94 20.61 2.00 12.35
N LEU A 95 19.50 1.26 12.27
CA LEU A 95 18.90 0.54 13.40
C LEU A 95 19.81 -0.60 13.89
N ALA A 96 20.32 -1.43 12.97
CA ALA A 96 21.30 -2.46 13.26
C ALA A 96 22.60 -1.90 13.86
N LEU A 97 23.13 -0.81 13.29
CA LEU A 97 24.31 -0.11 13.83
C LEU A 97 24.04 0.46 15.23
N TYR A 98 22.87 1.07 15.46
CA TYR A 98 22.51 1.61 16.77
C TYR A 98 22.36 0.49 17.82
N GLY A 99 21.73 -0.64 17.48
CA GLY A 99 21.69 -1.82 18.35
C GLY A 99 23.07 -2.41 18.65
N TRP A 100 23.99 -2.35 17.68
CA TRP A 100 25.37 -2.81 17.87
C TRP A 100 26.16 -1.92 18.83
N PHE A 101 25.99 -0.60 18.76
CA PHE A 101 26.68 0.36 19.65
C PHE A 101 25.98 0.57 21.01
N SER A 102 24.66 0.35 21.09
CA SER A 102 23.82 0.64 22.26
C SER A 102 22.74 -0.44 22.50
N PRO A 103 23.12 -1.72 22.76
CA PRO A 103 22.17 -2.84 22.82
C PRO A 103 21.13 -2.72 23.94
N SER A 104 21.50 -2.13 25.09
CA SER A 104 20.58 -1.94 26.22
C SER A 104 19.43 -0.98 25.91
N SER A 105 19.68 0.05 25.09
CA SER A 105 18.69 1.08 24.73
C SER A 105 17.52 0.54 23.88
N LEU A 106 17.72 -0.55 23.15
CA LEU A 106 16.70 -1.19 22.29
C LEU A 106 16.56 -2.69 22.60
N SER A 107 16.59 -3.04 23.88
CA SER A 107 16.52 -4.44 24.34
C SER A 107 15.20 -5.12 23.94
N LEU A 108 15.29 -6.10 23.03
CA LEU A 108 14.18 -6.97 22.61
C LEU A 108 14.10 -8.28 23.40
N CYS A 109 14.60 -8.26 24.64
CA CYS A 109 14.48 -9.40 25.55
C CYS A 109 13.11 -9.41 26.25
N PHE A 110 12.61 -10.61 26.54
CA PHE A 110 11.35 -10.87 27.23
C PHE A 110 11.61 -11.62 28.55
N SER A 111 10.71 -11.46 29.51
CA SER A 111 10.82 -12.07 30.85
C SER A 111 9.47 -12.71 31.22
N PRO A 112 9.15 -13.90 30.66
CA PRO A 112 7.86 -14.56 30.88
C PRO A 112 7.59 -14.87 32.35
N GLN A 113 6.32 -14.87 32.74
CA GLN A 113 5.85 -14.85 34.13
C GLN A 113 5.74 -16.28 34.72
N GLY A 114 6.81 -17.06 34.56
CA GLY A 114 6.94 -18.46 35.02
C GLY A 114 8.03 -18.71 36.06
N GLY A 115 8.64 -17.66 36.62
CA GLY A 115 9.77 -17.76 37.57
C GLY A 115 9.40 -18.32 38.95
N SER A 116 10.22 -19.21 39.49
CA SER A 116 10.00 -19.85 40.80
C SER A 116 10.49 -18.98 41.96
N GLY A 117 9.71 -17.96 42.33
CA GLY A 117 9.75 -17.27 43.62
C GLY A 117 10.92 -16.29 43.88
N ASP A 118 12.09 -16.54 43.30
CA ASP A 118 13.31 -15.72 43.50
C ASP A 118 14.18 -15.61 42.22
N THR A 119 13.90 -16.44 41.20
CA THR A 119 14.60 -16.40 39.91
C THR A 119 13.65 -16.32 38.71
N VAL A 120 14.13 -15.69 37.65
CA VAL A 120 13.43 -15.46 36.38
C VAL A 120 14.21 -16.04 35.19
N THR A 121 13.50 -16.26 34.08
CA THR A 121 14.08 -16.59 32.76
C THR A 121 14.00 -15.38 31.86
N VAL A 122 15.12 -14.97 31.26
CA VAL A 122 15.19 -13.87 30.29
C VAL A 122 15.53 -14.41 28.91
N VAL A 123 14.67 -14.14 27.93
CA VAL A 123 14.73 -14.66 26.56
C VAL A 123 15.05 -13.51 25.62
N CYS A 124 16.26 -13.49 25.04
CA CYS A 124 16.69 -12.53 24.03
C CYS A 124 16.74 -13.19 22.63
N PRO A 125 16.68 -12.43 21.52
CA PRO A 125 16.71 -12.99 20.17
C PRO A 125 17.91 -13.89 19.84
N THR A 126 19.08 -13.66 20.45
CA THR A 126 20.30 -14.47 20.26
C THR A 126 20.51 -15.54 21.34
N ALA A 127 20.20 -15.23 22.60
CA ALA A 127 20.54 -16.02 23.78
C ALA A 127 19.39 -16.14 24.80
N GLU A 128 19.37 -17.24 25.54
CA GLU A 128 18.41 -17.51 26.62
C GLU A 128 19.19 -17.61 27.95
N TYR A 129 18.67 -16.95 28.98
CA TYR A 129 19.29 -16.87 30.31
C TYR A 129 18.31 -17.39 31.36
N HIS A 130 18.60 -18.56 31.93
CA HIS A 130 17.77 -19.19 32.96
C HIS A 130 18.35 -18.97 34.36
N ASN A 131 17.48 -18.97 35.37
CA ASN A 131 17.83 -18.81 36.79
C ASN A 131 18.52 -17.47 37.12
N GLN A 132 18.16 -16.38 36.42
CA GLN A 132 18.64 -15.04 36.76
C GLN A 132 17.93 -14.51 38.02
N PRO A 133 18.58 -13.68 38.86
CA PRO A 133 17.93 -13.01 39.99
C PRO A 133 16.70 -12.20 39.56
N ALA A 134 15.64 -12.20 40.38
CA ALA A 134 14.39 -11.52 40.06
C ALA A 134 14.47 -9.97 39.92
N ASP A 135 15.58 -9.34 40.35
CA ASP A 135 15.86 -7.91 40.15
C ASP A 135 16.65 -7.61 38.85
N THR A 136 16.95 -8.63 38.03
CA THR A 136 17.74 -8.49 36.81
C THR A 136 16.99 -7.73 35.73
N ASP A 137 17.40 -6.48 35.48
CA ASP A 137 16.97 -5.69 34.32
C ASP A 137 17.31 -6.41 32.99
N PRO A 138 16.31 -6.82 32.19
CA PRO A 138 16.54 -7.53 30.92
C PRO A 138 17.35 -6.72 29.90
N SER A 139 17.44 -5.40 30.03
CA SER A 139 18.24 -4.55 29.14
C SER A 139 19.74 -4.78 29.26
N ARG A 140 20.21 -5.33 30.39
CA ARG A 140 21.62 -5.67 30.64
C ARG A 140 22.06 -6.98 30.00
N LEU A 141 21.10 -7.82 29.59
CA LEU A 141 21.33 -9.11 28.94
C LEU A 141 21.18 -9.04 27.40
N ALA A 142 20.80 -7.89 26.86
CA ALA A 142 20.66 -7.68 25.42
C ALA A 142 22.02 -7.70 24.70
N GLY A 143 22.11 -8.47 23.62
CA GLY A 143 23.29 -8.59 22.78
C GLY A 143 23.32 -7.58 21.63
N ALA A 144 24.52 -7.12 21.26
CA ALA A 144 24.76 -6.26 20.10
C ALA A 144 24.21 -6.82 18.76
N THR A 145 23.97 -8.13 18.70
CA THR A 145 23.43 -8.87 17.54
C THR A 145 21.93 -9.15 17.61
N ASP A 146 21.22 -8.79 18.69
CA ASP A 146 19.80 -9.12 18.86
C ASP A 146 18.88 -8.42 17.83
N ILE A 147 19.17 -7.16 17.49
CA ILE A 147 18.43 -6.47 16.42
C ILE A 147 18.70 -7.16 15.08
N LEU A 148 19.97 -7.47 14.79
CA LEU A 148 20.35 -8.10 13.52
C LEU A 148 19.70 -9.47 13.31
N THR A 149 19.55 -10.31 14.34
CA THR A 149 18.82 -11.59 14.19
C THR A 149 17.32 -11.41 14.02
N VAL A 150 16.70 -10.41 14.66
CA VAL A 150 15.29 -10.03 14.42
C VAL A 150 15.08 -9.53 13.00
N GLU A 151 15.98 -8.68 12.48
CA GLU A 151 15.93 -8.17 11.12
C GLU A 151 16.10 -9.29 10.08
N ILE A 152 17.02 -10.23 10.31
CA ILE A 152 17.22 -11.42 9.46
C ILE A 152 15.97 -12.34 9.47
N ALA A 153 15.34 -12.54 10.62
CA ALA A 153 14.07 -13.27 10.70
C ALA A 153 12.94 -12.55 9.95
N GLY A 154 12.85 -11.22 10.09
CA GLY A 154 11.91 -10.38 9.34
C GLY A 154 12.12 -10.45 7.82
N LEU A 155 13.38 -10.40 7.37
CA LEU A 155 13.77 -10.59 5.97
C LEU A 155 13.36 -11.97 5.43
N ALA A 156 13.51 -13.03 6.23
CA ALA A 156 13.05 -14.37 5.85
C ALA A 156 11.52 -14.43 5.69
N GLY A 157 10.78 -13.81 6.62
CA GLY A 157 9.33 -13.65 6.51
C GLY A 157 8.90 -12.91 5.22
N ALA A 158 9.52 -11.76 4.96
CA ALA A 158 9.25 -10.98 3.75
C ALA A 158 9.61 -11.72 2.46
N ALA A 159 10.72 -12.46 2.45
CA ALA A 159 11.14 -13.27 1.30
C ALA A 159 10.10 -14.33 0.91
N LEU A 160 9.43 -14.95 1.89
CA LEU A 160 8.32 -15.88 1.62
C LEU A 160 7.13 -15.17 0.95
N THR A 161 6.78 -13.94 1.38
CA THR A 161 5.70 -13.18 0.72
C THR A 161 6.08 -12.73 -0.69
N VAL A 162 7.35 -12.36 -0.91
CA VAL A 162 7.90 -12.05 -2.24
C VAL A 162 7.80 -13.26 -3.16
N ILE A 163 8.26 -14.44 -2.72
CA ILE A 163 8.16 -15.69 -3.51
C ILE A 163 6.70 -16.03 -3.83
N ALA A 164 5.80 -15.91 -2.85
CA ALA A 164 4.36 -16.13 -3.04
C ALA A 164 3.68 -15.06 -3.92
N SER A 165 4.27 -13.86 -4.04
CA SER A 165 3.82 -12.81 -4.96
C SER A 165 4.28 -13.11 -6.39
N LEU A 166 5.57 -13.43 -6.57
CA LEU A 166 6.17 -13.72 -7.88
C LEU A 166 5.55 -14.95 -8.56
N ARG A 167 5.22 -16.00 -7.80
CA ARG A 167 4.54 -17.22 -8.32
C ARG A 167 3.16 -16.97 -8.95
N ARG A 168 2.54 -15.81 -8.72
CA ARG A 168 1.25 -15.41 -9.32
C ARG A 168 1.39 -14.61 -10.62
N ILE A 169 2.62 -14.20 -10.98
CA ILE A 169 2.89 -13.49 -12.22
C ILE A 169 3.00 -14.52 -13.37
N ARG A 170 2.13 -14.41 -14.38
CA ARG A 170 2.13 -15.25 -15.59
C ARG A 170 2.05 -14.34 -16.82
N GLY A 171 3.12 -14.31 -17.61
CA GLY A 171 3.26 -13.37 -18.73
C GLY A 171 3.57 -11.95 -18.23
N THR A 172 4.66 -11.36 -18.75
CA THR A 172 4.99 -9.95 -18.48
C THR A 172 5.50 -9.32 -19.77
N ASP A 173 4.58 -8.99 -20.66
CA ASP A 173 4.88 -8.27 -21.91
C ASP A 173 5.17 -6.77 -21.65
N SER A 174 5.07 -6.32 -20.39
CA SER A 174 5.50 -4.99 -19.96
C SER A 174 7.04 -4.91 -19.89
N PRO A 175 7.70 -4.01 -20.65
CA PRO A 175 9.16 -3.97 -20.78
C PRO A 175 9.92 -3.46 -19.53
N TYR A 176 9.23 -3.21 -18.42
CA TYR A 176 9.82 -2.73 -17.16
C TYR A 176 9.30 -3.55 -15.99
N MET A 177 10.18 -4.25 -15.27
CA MET A 177 9.83 -5.10 -14.13
C MET A 177 9.48 -4.30 -12.85
N LEU A 178 8.42 -3.49 -12.90
CA LEU A 178 7.78 -2.87 -11.73
C LEU A 178 7.40 -3.89 -10.63
N PRO A 179 6.95 -5.13 -10.93
CA PRO A 179 6.72 -6.14 -9.90
C PRO A 179 7.99 -6.57 -9.17
N LEU A 180 9.16 -6.51 -9.81
CA LEU A 180 10.44 -6.84 -9.19
C LEU A 180 10.93 -5.68 -8.30
N ALA A 181 10.84 -4.44 -8.77
CA ALA A 181 11.19 -3.27 -7.96
C ALA A 181 10.35 -3.18 -6.67
N SER A 182 9.04 -3.40 -6.78
CA SER A 182 8.13 -3.46 -5.62
C SER A 182 8.29 -4.74 -4.78
N ALA A 183 8.91 -5.81 -5.30
CA ALA A 183 9.30 -6.97 -4.51
C ALA A 183 10.58 -6.74 -3.70
N VAL A 184 11.59 -6.06 -4.27
CA VAL A 184 12.83 -5.71 -3.54
C VAL A 184 12.53 -4.81 -2.35
N LEU A 185 11.64 -3.82 -2.49
CA LEU A 185 11.19 -2.94 -1.40
C LEU A 185 10.59 -3.68 -0.20
N LYS A 186 9.99 -4.88 -0.40
CA LYS A 186 9.38 -5.68 0.67
C LYS A 186 10.41 -6.26 1.63
N LEU A 187 11.64 -6.51 1.17
CA LEU A 187 12.67 -7.12 2.02
C LEU A 187 13.10 -6.20 3.20
N PRO A 188 13.61 -4.97 2.98
CA PRO A 188 14.03 -4.10 4.08
C PRO A 188 12.85 -3.60 4.93
N THR A 189 11.67 -3.41 4.34
CA THR A 189 10.45 -3.12 5.11
C THR A 189 10.00 -4.29 6.00
N GLY A 190 10.52 -5.52 5.77
CA GLY A 190 10.23 -6.72 6.56
C GLY A 190 11.12 -6.90 7.78
N ALA A 191 12.39 -6.54 7.65
CA ALA A 191 13.27 -6.32 8.81
C ALA A 191 12.65 -5.28 9.76
N LEU A 192 12.24 -4.14 9.20
CA LEU A 192 11.66 -3.03 9.96
C LEU A 192 10.31 -3.38 10.61
N SER A 193 9.42 -4.11 9.91
CA SER A 193 8.16 -4.55 10.52
C SER A 193 8.35 -5.61 11.61
N ALA A 194 9.35 -6.48 11.49
CA ALA A 194 9.71 -7.46 12.53
C ALA A 194 10.17 -6.78 13.83
N PHE A 195 11.05 -5.78 13.71
CA PHE A 195 11.50 -4.96 14.84
C PHE A 195 10.33 -4.23 15.52
N LEU A 196 9.50 -3.51 14.74
CA LEU A 196 8.34 -2.80 15.27
C LEU A 196 7.30 -3.74 15.91
N GLY A 197 7.10 -4.94 15.32
CA GLY A 197 6.19 -5.95 15.86
C GLY A 197 6.62 -6.48 17.24
N LEU A 198 7.91 -6.78 17.42
CA LEU A 198 8.42 -7.18 18.73
C LEU A 198 8.41 -6.02 19.75
N LEU A 199 8.64 -4.78 19.33
CA LEU A 199 8.43 -3.61 20.21
C LEU A 199 6.97 -3.46 20.67
N LEU A 200 5.99 -3.73 19.80
CA LEU A 200 4.57 -3.70 20.16
C LEU A 200 4.19 -4.80 21.17
N ILE A 201 4.75 -6.00 21.03
CA ILE A 201 4.59 -7.08 22.03
C ILE A 201 5.24 -6.69 23.37
N ARG A 202 6.48 -6.16 23.35
CA ARG A 202 7.20 -5.71 24.55
C ARG A 202 6.53 -4.53 25.24
N GLY A 203 5.89 -3.64 24.48
CA GLY A 203 5.07 -2.54 24.99
C GLY A 203 3.69 -2.95 25.51
N ALA A 204 3.39 -4.25 25.59
CA ALA A 204 2.12 -4.82 26.02
C ALA A 204 0.88 -4.30 25.25
N PHE A 205 1.05 -3.77 24.03
CA PHE A 205 -0.05 -3.32 23.17
C PHE A 205 -0.91 -4.48 22.64
N VAL A 206 -0.43 -5.72 22.76
CA VAL A 206 -1.14 -6.93 22.34
C VAL A 206 -1.35 -7.84 23.56
N PRO A 207 -2.51 -7.76 24.23
CA PRO A 207 -2.74 -8.52 25.46
C PRO A 207 -2.70 -10.03 25.19
N GLY A 208 -2.01 -10.77 26.07
CA GLY A 208 -1.87 -12.23 25.97
C GLY A 208 -0.75 -12.73 25.05
N LEU A 209 0.11 -11.85 24.51
CA LEU A 209 1.27 -12.24 23.68
C LEU A 209 2.64 -11.78 24.22
N SER A 210 2.69 -11.09 25.36
CA SER A 210 3.94 -10.55 25.94
C SER A 210 4.91 -11.60 26.51
N ASP A 211 4.43 -12.80 26.84
CA ASP A 211 5.24 -13.89 27.35
C ASP A 211 5.75 -14.75 26.17
N LEU A 212 7.01 -14.52 25.82
CA LEU A 212 7.76 -15.22 24.78
C LEU A 212 8.79 -16.14 25.44
N ASP A 213 8.44 -17.42 25.55
CA ASP A 213 9.13 -18.42 26.39
C ASP A 213 10.43 -18.96 25.81
N SER A 214 10.70 -18.71 24.52
CA SER A 214 11.93 -19.17 23.85
C SER A 214 12.33 -18.27 22.69
N ARG A 215 13.63 -18.24 22.35
CA ARG A 215 14.16 -17.49 21.20
C ARG A 215 13.54 -17.97 19.89
N ALA A 216 13.15 -19.24 19.81
CA ALA A 216 12.45 -19.81 18.66
C ALA A 216 11.08 -19.14 18.45
N GLN A 217 10.35 -18.87 19.53
CA GLN A 217 9.08 -18.13 19.52
C GLN A 217 9.30 -16.66 19.14
N VAL A 218 10.33 -16.00 19.71
CA VAL A 218 10.71 -14.60 19.36
C VAL A 218 11.04 -14.47 17.87
N LEU A 219 11.88 -15.36 17.32
CA LEU A 219 12.25 -15.34 15.91
C LEU A 219 11.11 -15.77 14.98
N ALA A 220 10.21 -16.66 15.42
CA ALA A 220 8.99 -17.00 14.69
C ALA A 220 8.03 -15.81 14.59
N TRP A 221 7.84 -15.04 15.67
CA TRP A 221 7.06 -13.80 15.64
C TRP A 221 7.73 -12.70 14.81
N ALA A 222 9.05 -12.55 14.88
CA ALA A 222 9.80 -11.65 13.99
C ALA A 222 9.55 -12.00 12.50
N ALA A 223 9.64 -13.27 12.13
CA ALA A 223 9.30 -13.73 10.77
C ALA A 223 7.81 -13.55 10.42
N ALA A 224 6.90 -13.74 11.37
CA ALA A 224 5.46 -13.51 11.16
C ALA A 224 5.16 -12.03 10.89
N PHE A 225 5.72 -11.10 11.67
CA PHE A 225 5.62 -9.66 11.43
C PHE A 225 6.35 -9.23 10.15
N GLY A 226 7.47 -9.87 9.82
CA GLY A 226 8.17 -9.74 8.54
C GLY A 226 7.35 -10.18 7.33
N ALA A 227 6.38 -11.08 7.51
CA ALA A 227 5.39 -11.45 6.49
C ALA A 227 4.11 -10.60 6.53
N ALA A 228 3.70 -10.11 7.71
CA ALA A 228 2.45 -9.40 7.94
C ALA A 228 2.45 -7.92 7.48
N GLN A 229 3.57 -7.43 6.92
CA GLN A 229 3.80 -6.06 6.45
C GLN A 229 2.57 -5.40 5.78
N HIS A 230 1.93 -6.11 4.85
CA HIS A 230 0.82 -5.61 4.04
C HIS A 230 -0.44 -5.27 4.86
N LEU A 231 -0.56 -5.75 6.10
CA LEU A 231 -1.62 -5.32 7.03
C LEU A 231 -1.31 -3.93 7.61
N VAL A 232 -0.05 -3.69 7.97
CA VAL A 232 0.40 -2.41 8.55
C VAL A 232 0.36 -1.31 7.50
N THR A 233 0.81 -1.56 6.26
CA THR A 233 0.76 -0.55 5.19
C THR A 233 -0.67 -0.12 4.90
N ARG A 234 -1.60 -1.08 4.75
CA ARG A 234 -3.02 -0.79 4.49
C ARG A 234 -3.65 0.05 5.58
N LEU A 235 -3.42 -0.29 6.86
CA LEU A 235 -3.96 0.47 7.98
C LEU A 235 -3.47 1.93 7.98
N VAL A 236 -2.25 2.20 7.49
CA VAL A 236 -1.72 3.57 7.34
C VAL A 236 -2.29 4.25 6.10
N ASP A 237 -2.39 3.57 4.96
CA ASP A 237 -2.98 4.09 3.72
C ASP A 237 -4.46 4.48 3.92
N ASP A 238 -5.25 3.64 4.60
CA ASP A 238 -6.65 3.88 4.94
C ASP A 238 -6.81 5.14 5.83
N ARG A 239 -5.92 5.30 6.83
CA ARG A 239 -5.88 6.47 7.72
C ARG A 239 -5.49 7.75 6.96
N ALA A 240 -4.53 7.66 6.03
CA ALA A 240 -4.09 8.79 5.22
C ALA A 240 -5.17 9.24 4.22
N GLN A 241 -5.92 8.32 3.62
CA GLN A 241 -7.04 8.67 2.73
C GLN A 241 -8.20 9.30 3.52
N MET A 242 -8.47 8.84 4.74
CA MET A 242 -9.47 9.46 5.62
C MET A 242 -9.13 10.93 5.94
N THR A 243 -7.91 11.23 6.38
CA THR A 243 -7.53 12.63 6.71
C THR A 243 -7.38 13.52 5.46
N LEU A 244 -6.92 12.98 4.33
CA LEU A 244 -6.85 13.75 3.08
C LEU A 244 -8.23 14.04 2.47
N SER A 245 -9.22 13.14 2.65
CA SER A 245 -10.59 13.40 2.19
C SER A 245 -11.34 14.35 3.13
N GLU A 246 -11.09 14.31 4.44
CA GLU A 246 -11.57 15.31 5.39
C GLU A 246 -11.08 16.72 5.02
N VAL A 247 -9.75 16.91 4.93
CA VAL A 247 -9.16 18.21 4.55
C VAL A 247 -9.54 18.62 3.12
N GLY A 248 -9.66 17.67 2.20
CA GLY A 248 -10.13 17.90 0.84
C GLY A 248 -11.57 18.45 0.79
N ASN A 249 -12.47 17.90 1.59
CA ASN A 249 -13.85 18.37 1.71
C ASN A 249 -13.91 19.77 2.35
N THR A 250 -13.15 20.02 3.43
CA THR A 250 -13.07 21.36 4.04
C THR A 250 -12.52 22.40 3.06
N THR A 251 -11.47 22.05 2.30
CA THR A 251 -10.86 22.94 1.30
C THR A 251 -11.81 23.21 0.14
N GLY A 252 -12.55 22.19 -0.33
CA GLY A 252 -13.58 22.35 -1.36
C GLY A 252 -14.73 23.27 -0.91
N ALA A 253 -15.20 23.12 0.32
CA ALA A 253 -16.26 23.97 0.89
C ALA A 253 -15.84 25.45 1.05
N VAL A 254 -14.55 25.72 1.25
CA VAL A 254 -13.99 27.10 1.32
C VAL A 254 -13.77 27.72 -0.06
N ILE A 255 -13.47 26.92 -1.09
CA ILE A 255 -13.16 27.41 -2.45
C ILE A 255 -14.41 27.54 -3.33
N ASP A 256 -15.39 26.63 -3.21
CA ASP A 256 -16.50 26.49 -4.16
C ASP A 256 -17.82 26.10 -3.46
N PRO A 257 -18.38 26.95 -2.57
CA PRO A 257 -19.51 26.60 -1.70
C PRO A 257 -20.82 26.33 -2.46
N GLU A 258 -21.02 26.95 -3.62
CA GLU A 258 -22.19 26.75 -4.48
C GLU A 258 -22.31 25.29 -4.96
N LYS A 259 -21.16 24.63 -5.19
CA LYS A 259 -21.08 23.26 -5.71
C LYS A 259 -21.61 22.20 -4.74
N LEU A 260 -21.62 22.48 -3.42
CA LEU A 260 -22.22 21.61 -2.42
C LEU A 260 -23.73 21.85 -2.29
N ALA A 261 -24.17 23.11 -2.35
CA ALA A 261 -25.59 23.47 -2.31
C ALA A 261 -26.41 22.85 -3.47
N VAL A 262 -25.79 22.66 -4.65
CA VAL A 262 -26.42 21.96 -5.79
C VAL A 262 -26.63 20.46 -5.54
N LYS A 263 -25.94 19.86 -4.56
CA LYS A 263 -26.06 18.43 -4.24
C LYS A 263 -27.20 18.12 -3.24
N GLU A 264 -27.61 19.11 -2.46
CA GLU A 264 -28.78 19.04 -1.55
C GLU A 264 -29.96 19.81 -2.16
N GLY A 265 -30.58 19.21 -3.18
CA GLY A 265 -31.75 19.77 -3.87
C GLY A 265 -32.92 20.05 -2.91
N PRO A 266 -33.63 21.18 -3.05
CA PRO A 266 -34.58 21.65 -2.04
C PRO A 266 -35.89 20.84 -2.01
N PRO A 267 -36.60 20.83 -0.86
CA PRO A 267 -37.93 20.23 -0.77
C PRO A 267 -38.93 20.98 -1.66
N ALA A 268 -39.65 20.23 -2.51
CA ALA A 268 -40.67 20.79 -3.40
C ALA A 268 -41.86 21.37 -2.61
N SER A 269 -42.41 22.50 -3.07
CA SER A 269 -43.47 23.22 -2.35
C SER A 269 -44.66 23.62 -3.23
N ALA A 270 -45.86 23.33 -2.70
CA ALA A 270 -47.15 23.99 -2.92
C ALA A 270 -47.76 24.12 -4.33
N ALA A 271 -48.72 23.23 -4.64
CA ALA A 271 -50.04 23.56 -5.21
C ALA A 271 -50.99 22.34 -5.02
N GLY A 272 -52.26 22.45 -4.63
CA GLY A 272 -53.06 23.58 -4.15
C GLY A 272 -54.43 23.09 -3.64
N SER A 273 -55.25 23.93 -3.00
CA SER A 273 -56.62 23.60 -2.56
C SER A 273 -57.67 24.20 -3.49
N PRO A 274 -58.83 23.54 -3.72
CA PRO A 274 -60.06 24.05 -3.09
C PRO A 274 -61.15 23.01 -2.71
N ASN A 275 -61.88 23.33 -1.63
CA ASN A 275 -63.32 23.05 -1.37
C ASN A 275 -63.90 21.62 -1.53
N GLY A 276 -63.83 20.83 -0.44
CA GLY A 276 -64.97 20.56 0.46
C GLY A 276 -66.12 19.60 0.08
N ALA A 277 -66.34 18.57 0.94
CA ALA A 277 -67.67 18.04 1.32
C ALA A 277 -67.58 17.00 2.47
N GLY A 278 -68.43 17.11 3.50
CA GLY A 278 -68.85 15.99 4.37
C GLY A 278 -67.93 15.60 5.56
N PRO A 279 -68.49 15.18 6.72
CA PRO A 279 -67.76 14.65 7.87
C PRO A 279 -67.78 13.11 7.94
N HIS A 280 -66.94 12.51 8.81
CA HIS A 280 -67.40 11.71 9.96
C HIS A 280 -66.25 11.25 10.88
N ASP A 281 -66.52 11.33 12.18
CA ASP A 281 -66.11 10.48 13.31
C ASP A 281 -64.62 10.27 13.69
N GLU A 282 -64.27 10.95 14.80
CA GLU A 282 -63.33 10.54 15.87
C GLU A 282 -63.73 9.19 16.55
N PRO A 283 -62.97 8.66 17.55
CA PRO A 283 -61.59 8.96 17.99
C PRO A 283 -60.70 7.71 18.21
N HIS A 284 -59.38 7.88 18.38
CA HIS A 284 -58.65 7.32 19.54
C HIS A 284 -57.23 7.90 19.75
N ALA A 285 -56.95 8.23 21.02
CA ALA A 285 -55.69 8.61 21.66
C ALA A 285 -55.92 8.44 23.20
N PRO A 286 -54.91 8.58 24.10
CA PRO A 286 -53.46 8.72 23.92
C PRO A 286 -52.80 7.32 23.90
N ASP A 287 -51.63 6.92 24.45
CA ASP A 287 -50.57 7.44 25.36
C ASP A 287 -49.20 6.85 24.90
N GLY A 288 -48.02 7.31 25.34
CA GLY A 288 -47.67 8.39 26.27
C GLY A 288 -46.47 7.99 27.16
N ASP A 289 -45.33 8.68 27.01
CA ASP A 289 -44.13 8.70 27.89
C ASP A 289 -43.40 7.34 28.18
N GLY A 290 -42.13 7.27 28.61
CA GLY A 290 -41.06 8.28 28.74
C GLY A 290 -39.79 7.67 29.40
N GLU A 291 -38.60 8.12 29.01
CA GLU A 291 -37.32 7.95 29.74
C GLU A 291 -37.19 8.99 30.89
N PRO A 292 -36.16 9.04 31.79
CA PRO A 292 -34.89 8.27 31.83
C PRO A 292 -34.37 7.75 33.21
N VAL A 293 -33.62 6.63 33.17
CA VAL A 293 -32.37 6.34 33.95
C VAL A 293 -32.54 6.29 35.52
N PRO A 294 -31.51 6.35 36.40
CA PRO A 294 -30.97 5.18 37.14
C PRO A 294 -31.15 5.17 38.68
N ASP A 295 -30.86 4.04 39.35
CA ASP A 295 -30.14 4.04 40.64
C ASP A 295 -29.36 2.72 40.90
N SER A 296 -28.60 2.74 41.99
CA SER A 296 -27.58 1.85 42.52
C SER A 296 -28.10 0.64 43.32
N GLY A 297 -27.21 -0.28 43.69
CA GLY A 297 -27.51 -1.29 44.71
C GLY A 297 -26.62 -2.55 44.71
N SER A 298 -25.60 -2.58 45.57
CA SER A 298 -25.03 -3.84 46.11
C SER A 298 -25.26 -3.87 47.61
N PRO A 299 -25.67 -5.02 48.19
CA PRO A 299 -24.69 -5.78 48.97
C PRO A 299 -24.89 -7.33 48.98
N HIS A 300 -23.96 -8.02 49.66
CA HIS A 300 -23.94 -9.43 50.13
C HIS A 300 -25.31 -10.17 50.21
N ARG A 301 -25.40 -11.52 50.08
CA ARG A 301 -24.66 -12.54 50.88
C ARG A 301 -25.04 -14.00 50.51
N ARG A 302 -24.18 -14.96 50.90
CA ARG A 302 -24.51 -16.33 51.44
C ARG A 302 -24.74 -17.54 50.50
N SER A 303 -23.68 -18.37 50.42
CA SER A 303 -23.58 -19.82 50.76
C SER A 303 -24.65 -20.86 50.37
N GLY A 304 -24.16 -22.00 49.88
CA GLY A 304 -24.85 -23.31 49.82
C GLY A 304 -25.06 -23.81 48.39
N THR A 305 -24.74 -25.05 48.02
CA THR A 305 -24.11 -26.17 48.77
C THR A 305 -23.19 -26.96 47.85
#